data_AF-A0A979ERY3-F1
#
_entry.id   AF-A0A979ERY3-F1
#
_cell.length_a   1.000
_cell.length_b   1.000
_cell.length_c   1.000
_cell.angle_alpha   90.00
_cell.angle_beta   90.00
_cell.angle_gamma   90.00
#
_symmetry.space_group_name_H-M   'P 1'
#
loop_
_entity.id
_entity.type
_entity.pdbx_description
1 polymer ?
#
loop_
_entity_poly.entity_id
_entity_poly.type
_entity_poly.pdbx_seq_one_letter_code
_entity_poly.pdbx_strand_id
1 'polypeptide(L)'
;MPLNRAATEMDCFIFLLPFLTTVCAGFTVSKPVGRVVAVRGQPVFLDCEFTPDPTSDLSSLVVTWQRVEDSRVIHSFYYQRNQLDLQSPDYRNRTSMLVSELRKGNATLRIEPVGPRDVGGYLCTASNAKGTDAAQVWLEYGAFYTEPRLSVKTNCSTVTLLYEAEGFPKPEVGWFGEDGAVLSHHTELSVDADGAGRPVGLYYLKSSHVSQSSSLNVTFTLKNQLLDQNLFKPVSITYGLPVQ
;
A
#
# COMPACT_ATOMS: atom_id res chain seq x y z
N MET A 1 -27.93 80.11 -42.44
CA MET A 1 -27.87 79.13 -43.54
C MET A 1 -27.73 77.74 -42.93
N PRO A 2 -28.84 77.00 -42.74
CA PRO A 2 -28.79 75.60 -42.32
C PRO A 2 -28.81 74.70 -43.55
N LEU A 3 -28.05 73.61 -43.54
CA LEU A 3 -28.15 72.56 -44.55
C LEU A 3 -28.18 71.18 -43.87
N ASN A 4 -29.34 70.53 -44.07
CA ASN A 4 -29.63 69.11 -44.22
C ASN A 4 -29.38 68.06 -43.11
N ARG A 5 -30.53 67.45 -42.76
CA ARG A 5 -30.79 66.06 -42.34
C ARG A 5 -29.86 65.02 -42.99
N ALA A 6 -29.39 64.06 -42.19
CA ALA A 6 -29.93 62.69 -42.10
C ALA A 6 -28.91 61.78 -41.40
N ALA A 7 -29.26 61.22 -40.24
CA ALA A 7 -28.56 60.07 -39.66
C ALA A 7 -29.62 59.12 -39.10
N THR A 8 -29.65 57.93 -39.67
CA THR A 8 -30.54 56.80 -39.40
C THR A 8 -30.33 56.23 -37.99
N GLU A 9 -31.42 56.00 -37.26
CA GLU A 9 -31.46 55.07 -36.13
C GLU A 9 -31.22 53.64 -36.61
N MET A 10 -30.46 52.86 -35.83
CA MET A 10 -30.69 51.43 -35.71
C MET A 10 -30.18 50.98 -34.33
N ASP A 11 -31.13 50.80 -33.40
CA ASP A 11 -30.92 50.10 -32.13
C ASP A 11 -30.28 48.73 -32.41
N CYS A 12 -29.22 48.38 -31.70
CA CYS A 12 -28.76 47.00 -31.64
C CYS A 12 -28.48 46.61 -30.18
N PHE A 13 -29.38 45.76 -29.71
CA PHE A 13 -29.47 45.13 -28.41
C PHE A 13 -28.12 44.74 -27.81
N ILE A 14 -27.99 45.00 -26.51
CA ILE A 14 -27.03 44.34 -25.63
C ILE A 14 -27.31 42.83 -25.69
N PHE A 15 -26.52 42.08 -26.45
CA PHE A 15 -26.38 40.64 -26.24
C PHE A 15 -25.23 40.40 -25.28
N LEU A 16 -25.58 40.23 -24.00
CA LEU A 16 -24.75 39.55 -23.01
C LEU A 16 -24.53 38.11 -23.50
N LEU A 17 -23.48 37.87 -24.28
CA LEU A 17 -23.05 36.52 -24.63
C LEU A 17 -22.56 35.82 -23.35
N PRO A 18 -23.11 34.65 -22.98
CA PRO A 18 -22.56 33.90 -21.87
C PRO A 18 -21.18 33.40 -22.30
N PHE A 19 -20.19 33.57 -21.43
CA PHE A 19 -18.91 32.86 -21.52
C PHE A 19 -19.21 31.35 -21.49
N LEU A 20 -19.38 30.75 -22.66
CA LEU A 20 -19.27 29.30 -22.83
C LEU A 20 -17.78 28.99 -22.74
N THR A 21 -17.29 28.78 -21.52
CA THR A 21 -16.03 28.10 -21.31
C THR A 21 -16.20 26.69 -21.85
N THR A 22 -15.81 26.47 -23.12
CA THR A 22 -15.63 25.11 -23.64
C THR A 22 -14.54 24.48 -22.80
N VAL A 23 -14.93 23.66 -21.81
CA VAL A 23 -14.00 22.77 -21.13
C VAL A 23 -13.59 21.75 -22.18
N CYS A 24 -12.45 21.97 -22.83
CA CYS A 24 -11.76 20.89 -23.52
C CYS A 24 -11.47 19.84 -22.45
N ALA A 25 -12.22 18.74 -22.45
CA ALA A 25 -11.90 17.60 -21.61
C ALA A 25 -10.55 17.06 -22.10
N GLY A 26 -9.48 17.42 -21.38
CA GLY A 26 -8.14 16.92 -21.64
C GLY A 26 -8.05 15.43 -21.33
N PHE A 27 -7.09 14.75 -21.97
CA PHE A 27 -6.74 13.39 -21.59
C PHE A 27 -6.20 13.39 -20.17
N THR A 28 -6.75 12.52 -19.32
CA THR A 28 -6.33 12.37 -17.92
C THR A 28 -6.01 10.93 -17.58
N VAL A 29 -5.14 10.77 -16.59
CA VAL A 29 -4.91 9.52 -15.86
C VAL A 29 -5.26 9.75 -14.39
N SER A 30 -6.16 8.92 -13.86
CA SER A 30 -6.62 8.96 -12.49
C SER A 30 -6.29 7.67 -11.74
N LYS A 31 -6.15 7.81 -10.42
CA LYS A 31 -6.01 6.73 -9.45
C LYS A 31 -7.08 6.92 -8.38
N PRO A 32 -8.10 6.06 -8.29
CA PRO A 32 -9.12 6.18 -7.25
C PRO A 32 -8.53 6.11 -5.85
N VAL A 33 -7.53 5.24 -5.66
CA VAL A 33 -6.84 5.04 -4.38
C VAL A 33 -5.35 5.34 -4.54
N GLY A 34 -4.88 6.38 -3.84
CA GLY A 34 -3.47 6.81 -3.91
C GLY A 34 -2.50 6.00 -3.04
N ARG A 35 -3.01 5.30 -2.01
CA ARG A 35 -2.23 4.46 -1.10
C ARG A 35 -2.92 3.11 -0.95
N VAL A 36 -2.22 2.04 -1.31
CA VAL A 36 -2.76 0.67 -1.31
C VAL A 36 -1.94 -0.18 -0.34
N VAL A 37 -2.62 -1.02 0.44
CA VAL A 37 -1.96 -1.99 1.34
C VAL A 37 -2.05 -3.38 0.71
N ALA A 38 -0.88 -3.94 0.37
CA ALA A 38 -0.74 -5.32 -0.03
C ALA A 38 -0.65 -6.24 1.19
N VAL A 39 -1.49 -7.28 1.22
CA VAL A 39 -1.45 -8.31 2.26
C VAL A 39 -0.68 -9.52 1.75
N ARG A 40 0.23 -10.05 2.57
CA ARG A 40 1.01 -11.26 2.26
C ARG A 40 0.13 -12.39 1.75
N GLY A 41 0.53 -12.97 0.61
CA GLY A 41 -0.16 -14.12 0.01
C GLY A 41 -1.42 -13.75 -0.77
N GLN A 42 -1.78 -12.47 -0.85
CA GLN A 42 -2.83 -11.97 -1.74
C GLN A 42 -2.22 -11.21 -2.90
N PRO A 43 -2.86 -11.21 -4.08
CA PRO A 43 -2.52 -10.29 -5.15
C PRO A 43 -2.83 -8.85 -4.71
N VAL A 44 -2.06 -7.89 -5.20
CA VAL A 44 -2.39 -6.47 -5.09
C VAL A 44 -2.72 -5.89 -6.45
N PHE A 45 -3.66 -4.94 -6.46
CA PHE A 45 -4.10 -4.21 -7.64
C PHE A 45 -3.77 -2.73 -7.46
N LEU A 46 -3.02 -2.16 -8.40
CA LEU A 46 -2.69 -0.75 -8.43
C LEU A 46 -3.54 -0.10 -9.52
N ASP A 47 -4.53 0.68 -9.11
CA ASP A 47 -5.49 1.25 -10.04
C ASP A 47 -4.90 2.37 -10.87
N CYS A 48 -5.20 2.32 -12.16
CA CYS A 48 -4.88 3.36 -13.12
C CYS A 48 -5.98 3.42 -14.17
N GLU A 49 -6.74 4.50 -14.14
CA GLU A 49 -7.81 4.77 -15.10
C GLU A 49 -7.36 5.92 -16.00
N PHE A 50 -7.70 5.86 -17.29
CA PHE A 50 -7.32 6.87 -18.27
C PHE A 50 -8.47 7.16 -19.22
N THR A 51 -8.45 8.34 -19.85
CA THR A 51 -9.47 8.71 -20.84
C THR A 51 -9.41 7.77 -22.06
N PRO A 52 -10.40 6.88 -22.27
CA PRO A 52 -10.33 5.89 -23.35
C PRO A 52 -10.54 6.54 -24.71
N ASP A 53 -10.03 5.89 -25.74
CA ASP A 53 -10.31 6.24 -27.13
C ASP A 53 -11.25 5.20 -27.75
N PRO A 54 -12.57 5.49 -27.85
CA PRO A 54 -13.58 4.50 -28.23
C PRO A 54 -13.48 4.07 -29.70
N THR A 55 -12.76 4.83 -30.54
CA THR A 55 -12.52 4.49 -31.94
C THR A 55 -11.23 3.68 -32.13
N SER A 56 -10.38 3.61 -31.11
CA SER A 56 -9.10 2.91 -31.18
C SER A 56 -9.24 1.42 -30.86
N ASP A 57 -8.51 0.62 -31.63
CA ASP A 57 -8.35 -0.81 -31.39
C ASP A 57 -7.23 -1.14 -30.37
N LEU A 58 -6.73 -0.12 -29.66
CA LEU A 58 -5.52 -0.10 -28.82
C LEU A 58 -4.20 0.04 -29.59
N SER A 59 -4.20 0.22 -30.92
CA SER A 59 -2.98 0.45 -31.72
C SER A 59 -2.18 1.67 -31.28
N SER A 60 -2.85 2.74 -30.89
CA SER A 60 -2.24 3.98 -30.40
C SER A 60 -1.98 3.99 -28.89
N LEU A 61 -2.43 2.97 -28.15
CA LEU A 61 -2.31 2.95 -26.70
C LEU A 61 -0.90 2.52 -26.28
N VAL A 62 -0.28 3.35 -25.43
CA VAL A 62 0.93 3.02 -24.68
C VAL A 62 0.62 3.16 -23.20
N VAL A 63 0.86 2.10 -22.43
CA VAL A 63 0.78 2.12 -20.97
C VAL A 63 2.10 1.63 -20.40
N THR A 64 2.67 2.36 -19.45
CA THR A 64 3.89 1.95 -18.75
C THR A 64 3.71 2.14 -17.25
N TRP A 65 3.98 1.07 -16.50
CA TRP A 65 4.17 1.10 -15.06
C TRP A 65 5.65 1.09 -14.73
N GLN A 66 6.09 2.05 -13.91
CA GLN A 66 7.48 2.17 -13.46
C GLN A 66 7.56 2.41 -11.96
N ARG A 67 8.70 2.07 -11.37
CA ARG A 67 9.05 2.52 -10.02
C ARG A 67 9.37 4.00 -10.02
N VAL A 68 8.84 4.72 -9.04
CA VAL A 68 9.12 6.15 -8.89
C VAL A 68 10.56 6.39 -8.46
N GLU A 69 11.12 5.50 -7.64
CA GLU A 69 12.42 5.73 -6.99
C GLU A 69 13.61 5.60 -7.96
N ASP A 70 13.51 4.70 -8.95
CA ASP A 70 14.64 4.35 -9.82
C ASP A 70 14.22 4.10 -11.28
N SER A 71 12.98 4.43 -11.64
CA SER A 71 12.44 4.29 -13.00
C SER A 71 12.46 2.85 -13.55
N ARG A 72 12.69 1.83 -12.70
CA ARG A 72 12.62 0.42 -13.13
C ARG A 72 11.27 0.13 -13.77
N VAL A 73 11.29 -0.48 -14.95
CA VAL A 73 10.09 -0.85 -15.69
C VAL A 73 9.46 -2.08 -15.05
N ILE A 74 8.17 -1.97 -14.73
CA ILE A 74 7.40 -3.00 -14.04
C ILE A 74 6.53 -3.76 -15.03
N HIS A 75 5.86 -3.05 -15.93
CA HIS A 75 5.03 -3.63 -16.97
C HIS A 75 4.78 -2.58 -18.06
N SER A 76 4.80 -2.99 -19.32
CA SER A 76 4.45 -2.10 -20.44
C SER A 76 3.48 -2.79 -21.39
N PHE A 77 2.60 -2.00 -21.99
CA PHE A 77 1.70 -2.41 -23.07
C PHE A 77 1.83 -1.41 -24.22
N TYR A 78 2.16 -1.90 -25.41
CA TYR A 78 2.15 -1.12 -26.65
C TYR A 78 2.17 -2.08 -27.85
N TYR A 79 1.74 -1.61 -29.03
CA TYR A 79 1.48 -2.46 -30.20
C TYR A 79 0.50 -3.61 -29.89
N GLN A 80 -0.56 -3.30 -29.13
CA GLN A 80 -1.65 -4.22 -28.77
C GLN A 80 -1.22 -5.48 -28.00
N ARG A 81 -0.05 -5.44 -27.34
CA ARG A 81 0.46 -6.56 -26.55
C ARG A 81 1.26 -6.07 -25.35
N ASN A 82 1.40 -6.95 -24.36
CA ASN A 82 2.33 -6.74 -23.27
C ASN A 82 3.77 -6.84 -23.79
N GLN A 83 4.64 -5.97 -23.30
CA GLN A 83 6.01 -5.82 -23.76
C GLN A 83 6.92 -6.03 -22.55
N LEU A 84 7.40 -7.27 -22.40
CA LEU A 84 8.08 -7.74 -21.20
C LEU A 84 9.61 -7.78 -21.35
N ASP A 85 10.15 -7.44 -22.53
CA ASP A 85 11.58 -7.54 -22.81
C ASP A 85 12.43 -6.59 -21.94
N LEU A 86 11.89 -5.43 -21.59
CA LEU A 86 12.53 -4.44 -20.70
C LEU A 86 12.03 -4.54 -19.26
N GLN A 87 11.18 -5.52 -18.93
CA GLN A 87 10.67 -5.70 -17.59
C GLN A 87 11.83 -6.02 -16.63
N SER A 88 11.88 -5.31 -15.50
CA SER A 88 12.85 -5.60 -14.45
C SER A 88 12.72 -7.07 -13.99
N PRO A 89 13.83 -7.79 -13.79
CA PRO A 89 13.81 -9.17 -13.32
C PRO A 89 13.02 -9.38 -12.02
N ASP A 90 12.98 -8.36 -11.15
CA ASP A 90 12.24 -8.39 -9.89
C ASP A 90 10.73 -8.58 -10.07
N TYR A 91 10.18 -8.20 -11.23
CA TYR A 91 8.74 -8.23 -11.55
C TYR A 91 8.35 -9.33 -12.55
N ARG A 92 9.33 -10.08 -13.06
CA ARG A 92 9.10 -11.11 -14.08
C ARG A 92 8.18 -12.21 -13.55
N ASN A 93 7.19 -12.59 -14.36
CA ASN A 93 6.15 -13.58 -14.02
C ASN A 93 5.30 -13.22 -12.79
N ARG A 94 5.36 -11.97 -12.32
CA ARG A 94 4.61 -11.50 -11.15
C ARG A 94 3.54 -10.48 -11.50
N THR A 95 3.51 -9.97 -12.74
CA THR A 95 2.64 -8.85 -13.10
C THR A 95 1.78 -9.12 -14.31
N SER A 96 0.58 -8.54 -14.31
CA SER A 96 -0.36 -8.63 -15.43
C SER A 96 -1.27 -7.42 -15.48
N MET A 97 -1.60 -6.97 -16.70
CA MET A 97 -2.71 -6.06 -16.98
C MET A 97 -3.78 -6.79 -17.80
N LEU A 98 -5.05 -6.55 -17.49
CA LEU A 98 -6.14 -7.20 -18.21
C LEU A 98 -6.46 -6.44 -19.50
N VAL A 99 -6.05 -6.99 -20.64
CA VAL A 99 -6.20 -6.35 -21.96
C VAL A 99 -7.65 -5.99 -22.30
N SER A 100 -8.63 -6.76 -21.82
CA SER A 100 -10.06 -6.46 -22.02
C SER A 100 -10.51 -5.16 -21.34
N GLU A 101 -9.84 -4.74 -20.27
CA GLU A 101 -10.17 -3.54 -19.51
C GLU A 101 -9.46 -2.28 -20.05
N LEU A 102 -8.34 -2.45 -20.78
CA LEU A 102 -7.64 -1.33 -21.43
C LEU A 102 -8.55 -0.57 -22.41
N ARG A 103 -9.46 -1.26 -23.12
CA ARG A 103 -10.45 -0.64 -24.02
C ARG A 103 -11.42 0.28 -23.29
N LYS A 104 -11.66 0.01 -22.01
CA LYS A 104 -12.53 0.81 -21.14
C LYS A 104 -11.78 1.91 -20.40
N GLY A 105 -10.47 2.06 -20.67
CA GLY A 105 -9.64 3.03 -19.99
C GLY A 105 -9.08 2.54 -18.66
N ASN A 106 -9.03 1.24 -18.40
CA ASN A 106 -8.49 0.69 -17.15
C ASN A 106 -7.19 -0.08 -17.41
N ALA A 107 -6.11 0.43 -16.83
CA ALA A 107 -4.74 -0.06 -16.87
C ALA A 107 -4.26 -0.57 -15.49
N THR A 108 -5.18 -1.05 -14.66
CA THR A 108 -4.86 -1.58 -13.33
C THR A 108 -3.82 -2.69 -13.42
N LEU A 109 -2.75 -2.54 -12.64
CA LEU A 109 -1.66 -3.51 -12.56
C LEU A 109 -1.93 -4.50 -11.43
N ARG A 110 -1.96 -5.79 -11.74
CA ARG A 110 -1.89 -6.85 -10.74
C ARG A 110 -0.42 -7.19 -10.46
N ILE A 111 -0.05 -7.33 -9.19
CA ILE A 111 1.26 -7.86 -8.74
C ILE A 111 1.02 -9.05 -7.79
N GLU A 112 1.62 -10.21 -8.09
CA GLU A 112 1.51 -11.43 -7.29
C GLU A 112 2.64 -12.44 -7.57
N PRO A 113 3.26 -13.05 -6.54
CA PRO A 113 3.13 -12.70 -5.12
C PRO A 113 3.69 -11.31 -4.87
N VAL A 114 3.22 -10.63 -3.83
CA VAL A 114 3.76 -9.35 -3.34
C VAL A 114 4.63 -9.57 -2.10
N GLY A 115 5.65 -8.75 -1.90
CA GLY A 115 6.58 -8.84 -0.78
C GLY A 115 7.11 -7.47 -0.31
N PRO A 116 7.94 -7.45 0.75
CA PRO A 116 8.45 -6.22 1.35
C PRO A 116 9.20 -5.30 0.38
N ARG A 117 9.89 -5.87 -0.63
CA ARG A 117 10.64 -5.10 -1.63
C ARG A 117 9.76 -4.36 -2.63
N ASP A 118 8.47 -4.69 -2.70
CA ASP A 118 7.54 -4.00 -3.57
C ASP A 118 7.04 -2.69 -2.93
N VAL A 119 7.28 -2.44 -1.64
CA VAL A 119 6.89 -1.17 -0.99
C VAL A 119 7.50 0.03 -1.72
N GLY A 120 6.70 1.07 -1.91
CA GLY A 120 7.13 2.34 -2.51
C GLY A 120 6.17 2.88 -3.57
N GLY A 121 6.66 3.82 -4.38
CA GLY A 121 5.93 4.52 -5.41
C GLY A 121 5.93 3.81 -6.76
N TYR A 122 4.76 3.80 -7.39
CA TYR A 122 4.50 3.25 -8.72
C TYR A 122 3.90 4.35 -9.58
N LEU A 123 4.47 4.61 -10.75
CA LEU A 123 3.97 5.57 -11.71
C LEU A 123 3.29 4.83 -12.86
N CYS A 124 2.01 5.10 -13.08
CA CYS A 124 1.31 4.70 -14.29
C CYS A 124 1.33 5.87 -15.28
N THR A 125 1.89 5.67 -16.47
CA THR A 125 1.78 6.61 -17.59
C THR A 125 0.97 5.97 -18.69
N ALA A 126 -0.08 6.66 -19.14
CA ALA A 126 -0.90 6.22 -20.27
C ALA A 126 -0.89 7.29 -21.37
N SER A 127 -0.86 6.84 -22.61
CA SER A 127 -0.80 7.69 -23.80
C SER A 127 -1.66 7.08 -24.91
N ASN A 128 -2.50 7.91 -25.54
CA ASN A 128 -3.23 7.54 -26.75
C ASN A 128 -3.40 8.77 -27.66
N ALA A 129 -4.21 8.66 -28.72
CA ALA A 129 -4.44 9.75 -29.67
C ALA A 129 -5.02 11.04 -29.04
N LYS A 130 -5.63 10.95 -27.85
CA LYS A 130 -6.21 12.09 -27.13
C LYS A 130 -5.20 12.82 -26.24
N GLY A 131 -4.07 12.21 -25.92
CA GLY A 131 -3.03 12.83 -25.10
C GLY A 131 -2.23 11.83 -24.26
N THR A 132 -1.48 12.38 -23.29
CA THR A 132 -0.64 11.62 -22.35
C THR A 132 -0.74 12.26 -20.98
N ASP A 133 -0.85 11.44 -19.94
CA ASP A 133 -0.87 11.86 -18.55
C ASP A 133 -0.38 10.71 -17.65
N ALA A 134 -0.14 10.96 -16.37
CA ALA A 134 0.38 9.97 -15.44
C ALA A 134 -0.14 10.15 -14.01
N ALA A 135 -0.25 9.03 -13.29
CA ALA A 135 -0.67 9.02 -11.89
C ALA A 135 0.20 8.08 -11.04
N GLN A 136 0.59 8.55 -9.85
CA GLN A 136 1.43 7.80 -8.92
C GLN A 136 0.65 7.10 -7.79
N VAL A 137 0.79 5.79 -7.62
CA VAL A 137 0.25 5.04 -6.48
C VAL A 137 1.36 4.70 -5.49
N TRP A 138 1.09 4.78 -4.18
CA TRP A 138 1.99 4.32 -3.13
C TRP A 138 1.53 2.95 -2.62
N LEU A 139 2.45 1.98 -2.58
CA LEU A 139 2.20 0.63 -2.09
C LEU A 139 2.86 0.41 -0.73
N GLU A 140 2.07 -0.03 0.23
CA GLU A 140 2.52 -0.58 1.51
C GLU A 140 2.36 -2.09 1.52
N TYR A 141 3.11 -2.78 2.36
CA TYR A 141 3.06 -4.24 2.49
C TYR A 141 2.86 -4.61 3.96
N GLY A 142 1.94 -5.51 4.22
CA GLY A 142 1.63 -6.04 5.54
C GLY A 142 1.51 -7.55 5.54
N ALA A 143 1.94 -8.15 6.64
CA ALA A 143 1.66 -9.55 6.96
C ALA A 143 1.12 -9.60 8.39
N PHE A 144 -0.04 -10.23 8.57
CA PHE A 144 -0.58 -10.48 9.90
C PHE A 144 0.45 -11.23 10.74
N TYR A 145 0.60 -10.81 12.00
CA TYR A 145 1.40 -11.55 12.94
C TYR A 145 0.75 -12.90 13.22
N THR A 146 1.56 -13.95 13.23
CA THR A 146 1.14 -15.30 13.63
C THR A 146 0.63 -15.27 15.07
N GLU A 147 -0.20 -16.25 15.43
CA GLU A 147 -0.58 -16.49 16.82
C GLU A 147 0.68 -16.58 17.73
N PRO A 148 0.86 -15.66 18.70
CA PRO A 148 2.05 -15.61 19.54
C PRO A 148 2.21 -16.89 20.34
N ARG A 149 3.37 -17.54 20.19
CA ARG A 149 3.70 -18.79 20.87
C ARG A 149 4.33 -18.48 22.21
N LEU A 150 3.71 -18.98 23.28
CA LEU A 150 4.23 -18.84 24.64
C LEU A 150 5.26 -19.92 24.95
N SER A 151 6.41 -19.50 25.47
CA SER A 151 7.38 -20.33 26.17
C SER A 151 7.55 -19.83 27.61
N VAL A 152 7.46 -20.74 28.57
CA VAL A 152 7.68 -20.44 29.99
C VAL A 152 9.02 -21.03 30.41
N LYS A 153 9.90 -20.20 30.95
CA LYS A 153 11.19 -20.63 31.51
C LYS A 153 11.21 -20.30 32.99
N THR A 154 11.62 -21.27 33.80
CA THR A 154 11.72 -21.11 35.26
C THR A 154 13.19 -21.22 35.67
N ASN A 155 13.62 -20.33 36.54
CA ASN A 155 14.87 -20.43 37.30
C ASN A 155 14.53 -20.54 38.79
N CYS A 156 15.52 -20.69 39.68
CA CYS A 156 15.34 -20.86 41.12
C CYS A 156 14.50 -19.74 41.78
N SER A 157 14.52 -18.52 41.24
CA SER A 157 13.83 -17.36 41.81
C SER A 157 12.94 -16.59 40.83
N THR A 158 12.94 -16.94 39.55
CA THR A 158 12.24 -16.17 38.52
C THR A 158 11.49 -17.05 37.54
N VAL A 159 10.37 -16.53 37.05
CA VAL A 159 9.68 -17.04 35.86
C VAL A 159 9.83 -16.02 34.75
N THR A 160 10.23 -16.50 33.59
CA THR A 160 10.30 -15.75 32.34
C THR A 160 9.22 -16.25 31.41
N LEU A 161 8.32 -15.36 31.03
CA LEU A 161 7.41 -15.56 29.92
C LEU A 161 8.07 -15.04 28.65
N LEU A 162 8.00 -15.80 27.57
CA LEU A 162 8.52 -15.42 26.25
C LEU A 162 7.43 -15.66 25.21
N TYR A 163 7.01 -14.61 24.51
CA TYR A 163 6.17 -14.71 23.33
C TYR A 163 7.00 -14.56 22.06
N GLU A 164 6.75 -15.45 21.10
CA GLU A 164 7.37 -15.43 19.78
C GLU A 164 6.30 -15.35 18.69
N ALA A 165 6.47 -14.47 17.72
CA ALA A 165 5.54 -14.29 16.60
C ALA A 165 6.27 -13.79 15.35
N GLU A 166 5.71 -14.04 14.16
CA GLU A 166 6.24 -13.54 12.90
C GLU A 166 5.22 -12.68 12.17
N GLY A 167 5.62 -11.53 11.63
CA GLY A 167 4.72 -10.63 10.91
C GLY A 167 5.42 -9.45 10.24
N PHE A 168 4.65 -8.53 9.68
CA PHE A 168 5.18 -7.31 9.05
C PHE A 168 4.11 -6.21 9.01
N PRO A 169 4.45 -4.92 9.20
CA PRO A 169 5.75 -4.35 9.56
C PRO A 169 6.07 -4.55 11.05
N LYS A 170 7.07 -3.83 11.59
CA LYS A 170 7.38 -3.82 13.03
C LYS A 170 6.11 -3.56 13.87
N PRO A 171 5.83 -4.34 14.93
CA PRO A 171 4.61 -4.21 15.71
C PRO A 171 4.82 -3.29 16.92
N GLU A 172 3.71 -2.88 17.53
CA GLU A 172 3.72 -2.36 18.90
C GLU A 172 3.50 -3.52 19.87
N VAL A 173 4.26 -3.55 20.95
CA VAL A 173 4.26 -4.64 21.93
C VAL A 173 4.07 -4.07 23.33
N GLY A 174 3.23 -4.73 24.14
CA GLY A 174 2.98 -4.35 25.51
C GLY A 174 2.83 -5.55 26.43
N TRP A 175 3.08 -5.33 27.71
CA TRP A 175 2.85 -6.28 28.79
C TRP A 175 2.16 -5.54 29.94
N PHE A 176 1.06 -6.11 30.43
CA PHE A 176 0.22 -5.47 31.43
C PHE A 176 -0.06 -6.43 32.59
N GLY A 177 -0.03 -5.91 33.82
CA GLY A 177 -0.51 -6.61 34.99
C GLY A 177 -2.04 -6.68 35.04
N GLU A 178 -2.56 -7.41 36.03
CA GLU A 178 -4.00 -7.54 36.27
C GLU A 178 -4.71 -6.20 36.54
N ASP A 179 -4.01 -5.26 37.18
CA ASP A 179 -4.45 -3.90 37.46
C ASP A 179 -4.32 -2.94 36.26
N GLY A 180 -3.83 -3.44 35.11
CA GLY A 180 -3.52 -2.63 33.94
C GLY A 180 -2.19 -1.89 34.02
N ALA A 181 -1.37 -2.11 35.05
CA ALA A 181 -0.05 -1.51 35.15
C ALA A 181 0.86 -2.00 34.01
N VAL A 182 1.60 -1.08 33.40
CA VAL A 182 2.59 -1.42 32.36
C VAL A 182 3.77 -2.12 33.01
N LEU A 183 4.09 -3.32 32.52
CA LEU A 183 5.18 -4.13 33.04
C LEU A 183 6.47 -3.92 32.25
N SER A 184 7.60 -4.01 32.96
CA SER A 184 8.92 -4.05 32.33
C SER A 184 9.04 -5.29 31.46
N HIS A 185 9.53 -5.11 30.24
CA HIS A 185 9.69 -6.20 29.28
C HIS A 185 10.88 -5.91 28.37
N HIS A 186 11.38 -6.97 27.75
CA HIS A 186 12.43 -6.90 26.74
C HIS A 186 11.87 -7.40 25.42
N THR A 187 12.12 -6.66 24.33
CA THR A 187 11.61 -7.00 23.00
C THR A 187 12.76 -6.99 22.00
N GLU A 188 12.94 -8.11 21.32
CA GLU A 188 13.89 -8.30 20.22
C GLU A 188 13.11 -8.53 18.92
N LEU A 189 13.58 -7.88 17.85
CA LEU A 189 13.05 -8.03 16.51
C LEU A 189 14.21 -8.34 15.58
N SER A 190 14.16 -9.48 14.91
CA SER A 190 15.09 -9.85 13.85
C SER A 190 14.37 -9.91 12.51
N VAL A 191 15.06 -9.54 11.43
CA VAL A 191 14.54 -9.63 10.07
C VAL A 191 15.70 -9.79 9.12
N ASP A 192 15.52 -10.64 8.10
CA ASP A 192 16.47 -10.72 7.01
C ASP A 192 16.42 -9.41 6.21
N ALA A 193 17.58 -8.83 5.94
CA ALA A 193 17.72 -7.58 5.21
C ALA A 193 18.63 -7.75 3.99
N ASP A 194 18.40 -6.94 2.96
CA ASP A 194 19.31 -6.86 1.82
C ASP A 194 20.58 -6.07 2.15
N GLY A 195 21.51 -5.98 1.18
CA GLY A 195 22.76 -5.22 1.34
C GLY A 195 22.57 -3.71 1.60
N ALA A 196 21.35 -3.18 1.46
CA ALA A 196 20.99 -1.80 1.80
C ALA A 196 20.23 -1.70 3.14
N GLY A 197 20.14 -2.79 3.91
CA GLY A 197 19.45 -2.83 5.21
C GLY A 197 17.92 -2.87 5.12
N ARG A 198 17.34 -3.11 3.92
CA ARG A 198 15.88 -3.18 3.75
C ARG A 198 15.38 -4.58 4.05
N PRO A 199 14.28 -4.73 4.80
CA PRO A 199 13.66 -6.03 5.06
C PRO A 199 13.33 -6.78 3.77
N VAL A 200 13.73 -8.05 3.67
CA VAL A 200 13.36 -8.96 2.58
C VAL A 200 12.37 -10.04 3.02
N GLY A 201 12.17 -10.19 4.33
CA GLY A 201 11.28 -11.17 4.93
C GLY A 201 10.36 -10.57 6.00
N LEU A 202 9.82 -11.45 6.85
CA LEU A 202 9.02 -11.04 8.00
C LEU A 202 9.91 -10.70 9.20
N TYR A 203 9.41 -9.84 10.07
CA TYR A 203 9.96 -9.67 11.40
C TYR A 203 9.67 -10.91 12.23
N TYR A 204 10.71 -11.45 12.85
CA TYR A 204 10.62 -12.43 13.92
C TYR A 204 10.72 -11.69 15.26
N LEU A 205 9.62 -11.70 16.02
CA LEU A 205 9.48 -11.05 17.31
C LEU A 205 9.77 -12.04 18.43
N LYS A 206 10.57 -11.62 19.40
CA LYS A 206 10.67 -12.21 20.73
C LYS A 206 10.39 -11.13 21.77
N SER A 207 9.41 -11.33 22.63
CA SER A 207 9.15 -10.42 23.75
C SER A 207 9.06 -11.19 25.05
N SER A 208 9.74 -10.72 26.09
CA SER A 208 9.81 -11.41 27.37
C SER A 208 9.53 -10.51 28.56
N HIS A 209 8.82 -11.07 29.53
CA HIS A 209 8.61 -10.49 30.86
C HIS A 209 9.14 -11.45 31.92
N VAL A 210 9.87 -10.90 32.91
CA VAL A 210 10.44 -11.67 34.02
C VAL A 210 9.81 -11.22 35.33
N SER A 211 9.38 -12.19 36.15
CA SER A 211 8.80 -11.96 37.46
C SER A 211 9.42 -12.88 38.51
N GLN A 212 9.41 -12.40 39.76
CA GLN A 212 9.81 -13.16 40.96
C GLN A 212 8.61 -13.63 41.79
N SER A 213 7.38 -13.30 41.37
CA SER A 213 6.17 -13.68 42.08
C SER A 213 5.81 -15.15 41.85
N SER A 214 5.37 -15.83 42.91
CA SER A 214 4.86 -17.21 42.87
C SER A 214 3.50 -17.35 42.18
N SER A 215 2.79 -16.23 41.99
CA SER A 215 1.58 -16.13 41.19
C SER A 215 1.70 -14.93 40.25
N LEU A 216 1.46 -15.18 38.96
CA LEU A 216 1.58 -14.20 37.89
C LEU A 216 0.26 -14.17 37.12
N ASN A 217 -0.29 -12.98 36.93
CA ASN A 217 -1.43 -12.73 36.05
C ASN A 217 -1.10 -11.52 35.16
N VAL A 218 -0.81 -11.79 33.89
CA VAL A 218 -0.34 -10.76 32.95
C VAL A 218 -0.95 -10.93 31.57
N THR A 219 -1.05 -9.83 30.84
CA THR A 219 -1.53 -9.81 29.46
C THR A 219 -0.44 -9.29 28.54
N PHE A 220 -0.05 -10.10 27.56
CA PHE A 220 0.77 -9.66 26.43
C PHE A 220 -0.12 -9.05 25.36
N THR A 221 0.33 -7.96 24.75
CA THR A 221 -0.33 -7.34 23.59
C THR A 221 0.64 -7.19 22.42
N LEU A 222 0.11 -7.42 21.22
CA LEU A 222 0.80 -7.18 19.96
C LEU A 222 -0.18 -6.47 19.02
N LYS A 223 0.22 -5.32 18.49
CA LYS A 223 -0.58 -4.55 17.53
C LYS A 223 0.17 -4.35 16.21
N ASN A 224 -0.47 -4.78 15.11
CA ASN A 224 -0.08 -4.45 13.75
C ASN A 224 -1.00 -3.34 13.26
N GLN A 225 -0.53 -2.10 13.35
CA GLN A 225 -1.32 -0.92 12.98
C GLN A 225 -1.70 -0.89 11.49
N LEU A 226 -0.82 -1.39 10.61
CA LEU A 226 -1.05 -1.34 9.17
C LEU A 226 -2.26 -2.19 8.75
N LEU A 227 -2.49 -3.30 9.44
CA LEU A 227 -3.55 -4.26 9.15
C LEU A 227 -4.66 -4.27 10.20
N ASP A 228 -4.70 -3.27 11.09
CA ASP A 228 -5.64 -3.18 12.21
C ASP A 228 -5.74 -4.47 13.06
N GLN A 229 -4.65 -5.24 13.16
CA GLN A 229 -4.60 -6.48 13.93
C GLN A 229 -4.20 -6.18 15.38
N ASN A 230 -4.99 -6.64 16.33
CA ASN A 230 -4.68 -6.57 17.76
C ASN A 230 -4.76 -7.98 18.36
N LEU A 231 -3.68 -8.42 18.99
CA LEU A 231 -3.58 -9.72 19.65
C LEU A 231 -3.41 -9.47 21.15
N PHE A 232 -4.29 -10.07 21.95
CA PHE A 232 -4.28 -10.00 23.41
C PHE A 232 -4.13 -11.42 23.95
N LYS A 233 -3.08 -11.66 24.75
CA LYS A 233 -2.74 -12.97 25.29
C LYS A 233 -2.64 -12.89 26.81
N PRO A 234 -3.77 -13.06 27.53
CA PRO A 234 -3.74 -13.21 28.98
C PRO A 234 -3.07 -14.53 29.34
N VAL A 235 -2.25 -14.51 30.38
CA VAL A 235 -1.64 -15.71 30.96
C VAL A 235 -1.64 -15.61 32.47
N SER A 236 -2.01 -16.72 33.10
CA SER A 236 -1.97 -16.86 34.54
C SER A 236 -1.14 -18.09 34.89
N ILE A 237 -0.10 -17.91 35.71
CA ILE A 237 0.78 -18.98 36.17
C ILE A 237 0.87 -18.92 37.68
N THR A 238 0.59 -20.04 38.33
CA THR A 238 0.84 -20.22 39.76
C THR A 238 1.72 -21.46 39.92
N TYR A 239 2.81 -21.34 40.66
CA TYR A 239 3.69 -22.48 40.94
C TYR A 239 4.03 -22.52 42.43
N GLY A 240 3.98 -23.72 43.00
CA GLY A 240 4.35 -23.94 44.40
C GLY A 240 5.86 -23.86 44.55
N LEU A 241 6.35 -23.04 45.48
CA LEU A 241 7.70 -23.20 46.01
C LEU A 241 7.77 -24.59 46.67
N PRO A 242 8.83 -25.40 46.46
CA PRO A 242 9.00 -26.64 47.20
C PRO A 242 9.01 -26.31 48.69
N VAL A 243 8.10 -26.92 49.45
CA VAL A 243 8.14 -26.87 50.91
C VAL A 243 9.41 -27.62 51.32
N GLN A 244 10.35 -26.91 51.95
CA GLN A 244 11.55 -27.51 52.57
C GLN A 244 11.18 -28.40 53.75
#